data_AF-A0A2N6PTW8-F1
#
_entry.id   AF-A0A2N6PTW8-F1
#
_cell.length_a   1.000
_cell.length_b   1.000
_cell.length_c   1.000
_cell.angle_alpha   90.00
_cell.angle_beta   90.00
_cell.angle_gamma   90.00
#
_symmetry.space_group_name_H-M   'P 1'
#
loop_
_entity.id
_entity.type
_entity.pdbx_description
1 polymer ?
#
loop_
_entity_poly.entity_id
_entity_poly.type
_entity_poly.pdbx_seq_one_letter_code
_entity_poly.pdbx_strand_id
1 'polypeptide(L)'
;MSPGDRERLHTAVLLDPAGERRAARKARRRAASKIETADRKAQQERARATWEAEREARRATTYLPPSGETRPAALRTPGCFRLPRHQDTSATLAGAYPFLAEGGLGSAGVFVGQDLYSGASFVYDPWVLYAQGIITAPNIVLAGIVGSGKSSLAKSLYTRSIPFGRRVYVPGDPKGEHTAVAEAVGGRAIMLGHGMSTRLNPLDEGHRPSGLSDAEWQSQVTSRRRDLIGALAETVLDRGLTPLEHTAVDIALADAVRSADVPILPMVVDRILAPNAENDDGRLAEDGRLVGHALRRLVAGDLAGLFDGPSTVRFDPSLPMVSLDLSRVAENSTLISVLMTCSSAWMESALLDPAGGPRWVVYDEAWRLMSHPALLRRMDAQWRLARHYGIANLLMFHKLSDLDNVGDQGSAMRALASSLLANAETRVIYRQESDQLGATAQALGLTGTEQGLLPGLGTGQGLWRIKNRSFVVQHQLHPAELAMYETGQKARGA
;
A
#
# COMPACT_ATOMS: atom_id res chain seq x y z
N MET A 1 -3.28 -28.65 -26.56
CA MET A 1 -4.60 -29.10 -27.07
C MET A 1 -4.61 -30.62 -27.07
N SER A 2 -5.60 -31.23 -26.42
CA SER A 2 -5.78 -32.69 -26.42
C SER A 2 -5.95 -33.20 -27.87
N PRO A 3 -5.48 -34.41 -28.23
CA PRO A 3 -5.64 -34.97 -29.57
C PRO A 3 -7.11 -35.20 -30.00
N GLY A 4 -8.07 -34.98 -29.10
CA GLY A 4 -9.50 -35.24 -29.30
C GLY A 4 -10.32 -34.09 -29.90
N ASP A 5 -9.86 -32.84 -29.87
CA ASP A 5 -10.62 -31.68 -30.35
C ASP A 5 -10.24 -31.28 -31.78
N ARG A 6 -10.46 -32.20 -32.73
CA ARG A 6 -10.46 -31.85 -34.16
C ARG A 6 -11.86 -31.40 -34.54
N GLU A 7 -12.03 -30.10 -34.82
CA GLU A 7 -13.24 -29.58 -35.46
C GLU A 7 -13.54 -30.41 -36.72
N ARG A 8 -14.64 -31.17 -36.66
CA ARG A 8 -15.13 -31.97 -37.77
C ARG A 8 -16.27 -31.22 -38.44
N LEU A 9 -16.12 -30.94 -39.73
CA LEU A 9 -17.23 -30.45 -40.54
C LEU A 9 -18.29 -31.56 -40.67
N HIS A 10 -19.50 -31.30 -40.18
CA HIS A 10 -20.65 -32.17 -40.35
C HIS A 10 -21.61 -31.54 -41.37
N THR A 11 -21.97 -32.28 -42.42
CA THR A 11 -23.00 -31.82 -43.36
C THR A 11 -24.37 -32.35 -42.95
N ALA A 12 -25.28 -31.45 -42.56
CA ALA A 12 -26.66 -31.78 -42.17
C ALA A 12 -27.66 -31.10 -43.10
N VAL A 13 -28.83 -31.72 -43.26
CA VAL A 13 -29.94 -31.19 -44.08
C VAL A 13 -30.91 -30.48 -43.13
N LEU A 14 -31.13 -29.18 -43.33
CA LEU A 14 -31.98 -28.36 -42.44
C LEU A 14 -33.49 -28.56 -42.68
N LEU A 15 -33.91 -28.92 -43.89
CA LEU A 15 -35.31 -29.18 -44.26
C LEU A 15 -35.36 -30.38 -45.21
N ASP A 16 -36.05 -31.46 -44.82
CA ASP A 16 -36.26 -32.63 -45.68
C ASP A 16 -37.65 -32.53 -46.34
N PRO A 17 -37.75 -32.36 -47.67
CA PRO A 17 -39.04 -32.25 -48.34
C PRO A 17 -39.79 -33.59 -48.33
N ALA A 18 -41.01 -33.60 -47.80
CA ALA A 18 -41.86 -34.79 -47.84
C ALA A 18 -42.17 -35.19 -49.30
N GLY A 19 -41.91 -36.45 -49.66
CA GLY A 19 -42.17 -36.98 -51.01
C GLY A 19 -41.03 -36.82 -52.03
N GLU A 20 -39.81 -36.50 -51.59
CA GLU A 20 -38.70 -36.28 -52.51
C GLU A 20 -38.35 -37.52 -53.37
N ARG A 21 -38.22 -37.31 -54.69
CA ARG A 21 -37.82 -38.35 -55.64
C ARG A 21 -36.41 -38.89 -55.30
N ARG A 22 -36.24 -40.21 -55.37
CA ARG A 22 -34.97 -40.93 -55.05
C ARG A 22 -33.73 -40.34 -55.75
N ALA A 23 -33.88 -39.81 -56.96
CA ALA A 23 -32.79 -39.19 -57.72
C ALA A 23 -32.26 -37.90 -57.06
N ALA A 24 -33.13 -37.03 -56.56
CA ALA A 24 -32.76 -35.79 -55.89
C ALA A 24 -32.08 -36.05 -54.54
N ARG A 25 -32.59 -37.02 -53.77
CA ARG A 25 -31.94 -37.51 -52.55
C ARG A 25 -30.52 -38.05 -52.80
N LYS A 26 -30.31 -38.76 -53.92
CA LYS A 26 -28.98 -39.28 -54.32
C LYS A 26 -28.03 -38.16 -54.74
N ALA A 27 -28.52 -37.15 -55.46
CA ALA A 27 -27.75 -35.98 -55.86
C ALA A 27 -27.28 -35.17 -54.62
N ARG A 28 -28.18 -34.96 -53.65
CA ARG A 28 -27.87 -34.25 -52.39
C ARG A 28 -26.80 -34.98 -51.57
N ARG A 29 -26.94 -36.30 -51.37
CA ARG A 29 -25.91 -37.11 -50.68
C ARG A 29 -24.55 -37.05 -51.37
N ARG A 30 -24.53 -37.02 -52.71
CA ARG A 30 -23.29 -36.84 -53.48
C ARG A 30 -22.69 -35.45 -53.29
N ALA A 31 -23.50 -34.39 -53.22
CA ALA A 31 -23.03 -33.03 -52.95
C ALA A 31 -22.45 -32.91 -51.53
N ALA A 32 -23.15 -33.42 -50.53
CA ALA A 32 -22.68 -33.48 -49.14
C ALA A 32 -21.33 -34.21 -49.01
N SER A 33 -21.22 -35.41 -49.60
CA SER A 33 -19.97 -36.18 -49.64
C SER A 33 -18.83 -35.46 -50.37
N LYS A 34 -19.11 -34.69 -51.42
CA LYS A 34 -18.10 -33.84 -52.09
C LYS A 34 -17.59 -32.72 -51.18
N ILE A 35 -18.45 -32.11 -50.38
CA ILE A 35 -18.05 -31.04 -49.45
C ILE A 35 -17.16 -31.61 -48.34
N GLU A 36 -17.57 -32.73 -47.72
CA GLU A 36 -16.78 -33.38 -46.66
C GLU A 36 -15.41 -33.89 -47.16
N THR A 37 -15.35 -34.40 -48.40
CA THR A 37 -14.08 -34.85 -49.00
C THR A 37 -13.16 -33.68 -49.36
N ALA A 38 -13.72 -32.56 -49.83
CA ALA A 38 -12.95 -31.34 -50.11
C ALA A 38 -12.37 -30.72 -48.82
N ASP A 39 -13.15 -30.64 -47.75
CA ASP A 39 -12.69 -30.15 -46.44
C ASP A 39 -11.57 -31.03 -45.86
N ARG A 40 -11.74 -32.36 -45.89
CA ARG A 40 -10.70 -33.29 -45.45
C ARG A 40 -9.38 -33.11 -46.20
N LYS A 41 -9.45 -32.89 -47.52
CA LYS A 41 -8.27 -32.65 -48.35
C LYS A 41 -7.61 -31.30 -47.99
N ALA A 42 -8.39 -30.24 -47.82
CA ALA A 42 -7.89 -28.93 -47.42
C ALA A 42 -7.24 -28.96 -46.02
N GLN A 43 -7.81 -29.69 -45.06
CA GLN A 43 -7.22 -29.88 -43.73
C GLN A 43 -5.89 -30.64 -43.80
N GLN A 44 -5.80 -31.68 -44.64
CA GLN A 44 -4.55 -32.42 -44.86
C GLN A 44 -3.47 -31.54 -45.49
N GLU A 45 -3.81 -30.71 -46.48
CA GLU A 45 -2.88 -29.78 -47.12
C GLU A 45 -2.38 -28.71 -46.13
N ARG A 46 -3.28 -28.13 -45.31
CA ARG A 46 -2.90 -27.19 -44.25
C ARG A 46 -1.99 -27.82 -43.21
N ALA A 47 -2.30 -29.04 -42.75
CA ALA A 47 -1.48 -29.77 -41.79
C ALA A 47 -0.09 -30.11 -42.35
N ARG A 48 -0.01 -30.41 -43.65
CA ARG A 48 1.27 -30.62 -44.34
C ARG A 48 2.06 -29.32 -44.44
N ALA A 49 1.42 -28.21 -44.81
CA ALA A 49 2.08 -26.92 -44.90
C ALA A 49 2.59 -26.43 -43.53
N THR A 50 1.82 -26.58 -42.45
CA THR A 50 2.30 -26.27 -41.10
C THR A 50 3.45 -27.16 -40.67
N TRP A 51 3.39 -28.46 -40.97
CA TRP A 51 4.50 -29.36 -40.68
C TRP A 51 5.78 -29.00 -41.46
N GLU A 52 5.65 -28.65 -42.75
CA GLU A 52 6.78 -28.20 -43.57
C GLU A 52 7.37 -26.88 -43.03
N ALA A 53 6.52 -25.92 -42.65
CA ALA A 53 6.93 -24.66 -42.04
C ALA A 53 7.61 -24.84 -40.66
N GLU A 54 7.07 -25.71 -39.79
CA GLU A 54 7.72 -26.05 -38.52
C GLU A 54 9.07 -26.72 -38.73
N ARG A 55 9.20 -27.56 -39.77
CA ARG A 55 10.45 -28.24 -40.11
C ARG A 55 11.49 -27.28 -40.67
N GLU A 56 11.07 -26.29 -41.46
CA GLU A 56 11.94 -25.19 -41.91
C GLU A 56 12.35 -24.30 -40.76
N ALA A 57 11.43 -23.92 -39.86
CA ALA A 57 11.73 -23.17 -38.65
C ALA A 57 12.76 -23.92 -37.79
N ARG A 58 12.58 -25.23 -37.54
CA ARG A 58 13.57 -26.05 -36.82
C ARG A 58 14.93 -26.13 -37.49
N ARG A 59 15.00 -26.07 -38.82
CA ARG A 59 16.27 -26.03 -39.57
C ARG A 59 16.92 -24.64 -39.50
N ALA A 60 16.13 -23.57 -39.46
CA ALA A 60 16.60 -22.20 -39.32
C ALA A 60 17.05 -21.88 -37.89
N THR A 61 16.46 -22.55 -36.88
CA THR A 61 16.90 -22.42 -35.49
C THR A 61 18.26 -23.08 -35.30
N THR A 62 19.29 -22.25 -35.20
CA THR A 62 20.64 -22.72 -34.90
C THR A 62 20.73 -22.99 -33.40
N TYR A 63 20.68 -24.26 -33.01
CA TYR A 63 20.96 -24.67 -31.63
C TYR A 63 22.46 -24.79 -31.42
N LEU A 64 22.91 -24.49 -30.21
CA LEU A 64 24.29 -24.77 -29.81
C LEU A 64 24.55 -26.29 -29.90
N PRO A 65 25.75 -26.72 -30.37
CA PRO A 65 26.09 -28.13 -30.40
C PRO A 65 26.02 -28.72 -28.98
N PRO A 66 25.61 -29.99 -28.80
CA PRO A 66 25.55 -30.64 -27.48
C PRO A 66 26.88 -30.67 -26.72
N SER A 67 28.00 -30.49 -27.43
CA SER A 67 29.35 -30.44 -26.89
C SER A 67 29.90 -29.01 -26.75
N GLY A 68 29.14 -27.97 -27.09
CA GLY A 68 29.60 -26.59 -27.16
C GLY A 68 30.16 -26.18 -28.54
N GLU A 69 30.39 -24.88 -28.73
CA GLU A 69 30.83 -24.31 -30.01
C GLU A 69 32.30 -24.57 -30.32
N THR A 70 32.64 -24.69 -31.60
CA THR A 70 34.02 -24.74 -32.09
C THR A 70 34.63 -23.34 -32.19
N ARG A 71 34.94 -22.71 -31.05
CA ARG A 71 35.73 -21.48 -31.00
C ARG A 71 36.67 -21.48 -29.78
N PRO A 72 37.78 -20.71 -29.81
CA PRO A 72 38.62 -20.53 -28.63
C PRO A 72 37.78 -20.08 -27.43
N ALA A 73 38.03 -20.66 -26.25
CA ALA A 73 37.32 -20.39 -24.99
C ALA A 73 35.80 -20.69 -24.96
N ALA A 74 35.24 -21.48 -25.90
CA ALA A 74 33.81 -21.86 -25.88
C ALA A 74 33.44 -23.03 -24.94
N LEU A 75 34.38 -23.48 -24.10
CA LEU A 75 34.17 -24.58 -23.13
C LEU A 75 33.65 -25.88 -23.76
N ARG A 76 34.14 -26.22 -24.97
CA ARG A 76 33.73 -27.42 -25.68
C ARG A 76 34.14 -28.69 -24.91
N THR A 77 33.18 -29.53 -24.55
CA THR A 77 33.43 -30.78 -23.82
C THR A 77 33.58 -31.98 -24.78
N PRO A 78 34.57 -32.87 -24.58
CA PRO A 78 34.82 -34.01 -25.47
C PRO A 78 33.78 -35.15 -25.35
N GLY A 79 32.67 -34.95 -24.64
CA GLY A 79 31.58 -35.91 -24.52
C GLY A 79 30.27 -35.22 -24.15
N CYS A 80 29.14 -35.86 -24.49
CA CYS A 80 27.84 -35.40 -24.02
C CYS A 80 27.81 -35.47 -22.50
N PHE A 81 27.46 -34.36 -21.84
CA PHE A 81 27.24 -34.34 -20.40
C PHE A 81 26.12 -35.33 -20.04
N ARG A 82 26.49 -36.52 -19.54
CA ARG A 82 25.54 -37.52 -19.06
C ARG A 82 25.32 -37.26 -17.57
N LEU A 83 24.32 -36.44 -17.27
CA LEU A 83 23.79 -36.36 -15.91
C LEU A 83 23.33 -37.77 -15.48
N PRO A 84 23.78 -38.28 -14.32
CA PRO A 84 23.18 -39.45 -13.71
C PRO A 84 21.67 -39.23 -13.59
N ARG A 85 20.87 -40.22 -13.98
CA ARG A 85 19.43 -40.15 -13.70
C ARG A 85 19.28 -40.24 -12.19
N HIS A 86 18.72 -39.21 -11.56
CA HIS A 86 18.29 -39.32 -10.17
C HIS A 86 17.27 -40.45 -10.10
N GLN A 87 17.59 -41.50 -9.34
CA GLN A 87 16.71 -42.63 -9.05
C GLN A 87 16.52 -42.68 -7.54
N ASP A 88 15.28 -42.85 -7.12
CA ASP A 88 14.93 -43.05 -5.72
C ASP A 88 13.70 -43.96 -5.65
N THR A 89 13.34 -44.42 -4.46
CA THR A 89 12.18 -45.29 -4.26
C THR A 89 10.88 -44.52 -4.48
N SER A 90 9.80 -45.22 -4.88
CA SER A 90 8.47 -44.60 -5.01
C SER A 90 7.99 -43.97 -3.69
N ALA A 91 8.45 -44.47 -2.53
CA ALA A 91 8.14 -43.88 -1.22
C ALA A 91 8.84 -42.52 -1.03
N THR A 92 10.11 -42.39 -1.41
CA THR A 92 10.85 -41.12 -1.37
C THR A 92 10.33 -40.14 -2.42
N LEU A 93 10.06 -40.63 -3.64
CA LEU A 93 9.50 -39.82 -4.73
C LEU A 93 8.06 -39.38 -4.46
N ALA A 94 7.28 -40.15 -3.71
CA ALA A 94 5.95 -39.72 -3.25
C ALA A 94 6.00 -38.50 -2.32
N GLY A 95 7.12 -38.33 -1.59
CA GLY A 95 7.40 -37.12 -0.80
C GLY A 95 8.19 -36.05 -1.57
N ALA A 96 8.73 -36.37 -2.75
CA ALA A 96 9.44 -35.42 -3.59
C ALA A 96 8.43 -34.53 -4.31
N TYR A 97 8.44 -33.24 -3.98
CA TYR A 97 7.67 -32.20 -4.66
C TYR A 97 8.63 -31.29 -5.45
N PRO A 98 9.23 -31.79 -6.56
CA PRO A 98 10.03 -30.93 -7.41
C PRO A 98 9.13 -29.83 -7.98
N PHE A 99 9.67 -28.60 -8.11
CA PHE A 99 8.95 -27.42 -8.60
C PHE A 99 7.95 -26.77 -7.63
N LEU A 100 8.24 -26.78 -6.32
CA LEU A 100 7.54 -25.96 -5.31
C LEU A 100 7.78 -24.45 -5.45
N ALA A 101 8.65 -24.03 -6.36
CA ALA A 101 8.92 -22.62 -6.62
C ALA A 101 7.70 -21.98 -7.28
N GLU A 102 7.00 -21.15 -6.51
CA GLU A 102 5.87 -20.38 -6.99
C GLU A 102 6.30 -19.39 -8.10
N GLY A 103 5.45 -19.16 -9.11
CA GLY A 103 5.75 -18.28 -10.26
C GLY A 103 5.89 -16.78 -9.94
N GLY A 104 6.03 -16.41 -8.67
CA GLY A 104 6.11 -15.04 -8.20
C GLY A 104 4.84 -14.22 -8.46
N LEU A 105 4.99 -12.89 -8.44
CA LEU A 105 3.91 -11.92 -8.69
C LEU A 105 3.90 -11.41 -10.15
N GLY A 106 4.72 -12.00 -11.02
CA GLY A 106 4.99 -11.50 -12.36
C GLY A 106 6.13 -10.47 -12.39
N SER A 107 6.23 -9.76 -13.52
CA SER A 107 7.32 -8.80 -13.80
C SER A 107 6.86 -7.33 -13.83
N ALA A 108 5.56 -7.08 -13.68
CA ALA A 108 5.00 -5.73 -13.75
C ALA A 108 5.04 -5.05 -12.38
N GLY A 109 5.78 -3.94 -12.28
CA GLY A 109 5.84 -3.14 -11.06
C GLY A 109 7.26 -2.79 -10.62
N VAL A 110 7.42 -2.56 -9.32
CA VAL A 110 8.69 -2.19 -8.71
C VAL A 110 9.48 -3.44 -8.34
N PHE A 111 10.69 -3.57 -8.89
CA PHE A 111 11.63 -4.59 -8.44
C PHE A 111 11.95 -4.38 -6.96
N VAL A 112 11.84 -5.43 -6.16
CA VAL A 112 12.21 -5.41 -4.74
C VAL A 112 13.50 -6.20 -4.53
N GLY A 113 13.63 -7.36 -5.14
CA GLY A 113 14.80 -8.21 -4.94
C GLY A 113 14.58 -9.61 -5.47
N GLN A 114 15.03 -10.61 -4.72
CA GLN A 114 14.99 -12.00 -5.13
C GLN A 114 14.20 -12.84 -4.12
N ASP A 115 13.30 -13.68 -4.60
CA ASP A 115 12.67 -14.71 -3.78
C ASP A 115 13.71 -15.80 -3.46
N LEU A 116 13.94 -16.05 -2.17
CA LEU A 116 14.95 -16.98 -1.69
C LEU A 116 14.63 -18.45 -1.98
N TYR A 117 13.36 -18.79 -2.18
CA TYR A 117 12.98 -20.17 -2.50
C TYR A 117 13.07 -20.46 -3.99
N SER A 118 12.51 -19.59 -4.83
CA SER A 118 12.51 -19.78 -6.28
C SER A 118 13.79 -19.28 -6.96
N GLY A 119 14.53 -18.37 -6.33
CA GLY A 119 15.63 -17.63 -6.96
C GLY A 119 15.15 -16.63 -8.03
N ALA A 120 13.84 -16.46 -8.22
CA ALA A 120 13.29 -15.55 -9.21
C ALA A 120 13.30 -14.10 -8.73
N SER A 121 13.21 -13.16 -9.68
CA SER A 121 13.00 -11.75 -9.37
C SER A 121 11.65 -11.55 -8.68
N PHE A 122 11.65 -10.86 -7.55
CA PHE A 122 10.45 -10.45 -6.83
C PHE A 122 10.13 -8.99 -7.16
N VAL A 123 8.99 -8.79 -7.81
CA VAL A 123 8.46 -7.48 -8.21
C VAL A 123 7.15 -7.26 -7.47
N TYR A 124 6.97 -6.08 -6.89
CA TYR A 124 5.79 -5.75 -6.11
C TYR A 124 5.22 -4.38 -6.47
N ASP A 125 3.90 -4.31 -6.54
CA ASP A 125 3.19 -3.12 -6.93
C ASP A 125 1.70 -3.22 -6.52
N PRO A 126 1.23 -2.46 -5.52
CA PRO A 126 -0.12 -2.65 -5.02
C PRO A 126 -1.19 -2.27 -6.04
N TRP A 127 -0.97 -1.29 -6.91
CA TRP A 127 -1.96 -0.90 -7.92
C TRP A 127 -2.04 -1.92 -9.06
N VAL A 128 -0.91 -2.49 -9.47
CA VAL A 128 -0.90 -3.57 -10.47
C VAL A 128 -1.58 -4.81 -9.91
N LEU A 129 -1.24 -5.21 -8.67
CA LEU A 129 -1.87 -6.36 -8.01
C LEU A 129 -3.38 -6.15 -7.81
N TYR A 130 -3.80 -4.92 -7.50
CA TYR A 130 -5.20 -4.55 -7.38
C TYR A 130 -5.92 -4.62 -8.73
N ALA A 131 -5.33 -4.06 -9.80
CA ALA A 131 -5.88 -4.12 -11.15
C ALA A 131 -5.99 -5.55 -11.69
N GLN A 132 -5.10 -6.45 -11.28
CA GLN A 132 -5.14 -7.88 -11.60
C GLN A 132 -6.13 -8.69 -10.74
N GLY A 133 -6.77 -8.07 -9.74
CA GLY A 133 -7.69 -8.74 -8.82
C GLY A 133 -7.00 -9.69 -7.82
N ILE A 134 -5.68 -9.60 -7.67
CA ILE A 134 -4.93 -10.43 -6.70
C ILE A 134 -5.23 -9.95 -5.28
N ILE A 135 -5.21 -8.63 -5.07
CA ILE A 135 -5.57 -7.97 -3.81
C ILE A 135 -6.83 -7.11 -3.99
N THR A 136 -7.60 -6.93 -2.92
CA THR A 136 -8.79 -6.06 -2.90
C THR A 136 -8.59 -4.76 -2.14
N ALA A 137 -7.46 -4.62 -1.45
CA ALA A 137 -7.04 -3.40 -0.77
C ALA A 137 -5.52 -3.19 -0.94
N PRO A 138 -5.07 -1.99 -1.37
CA PRO A 138 -3.65 -1.70 -1.61
C PRO A 138 -2.86 -1.35 -0.34
N ASN A 139 -3.44 -1.52 0.85
CA ASN A 139 -2.81 -1.16 2.12
C ASN A 139 -1.76 -2.20 2.54
N ILE A 140 -0.65 -1.71 3.08
CA ILE A 140 0.50 -2.51 3.48
C ILE A 140 0.87 -2.24 4.94
N VAL A 141 1.17 -3.31 5.65
CA VAL A 141 1.81 -3.28 6.98
C VAL A 141 3.25 -3.76 6.84
N LEU A 142 4.19 -2.99 7.38
CA LEU A 142 5.62 -3.30 7.40
C LEU A 142 6.13 -3.30 8.85
N ALA A 143 6.62 -4.44 9.33
CA ALA A 143 7.15 -4.58 10.69
C ALA A 143 8.55 -5.21 10.70
N GLY A 144 9.41 -4.79 11.62
CA GLY A 144 10.79 -5.27 11.69
C GLY A 144 11.60 -4.62 12.80
N ILE A 145 12.39 -5.40 13.54
CA ILE A 145 13.27 -4.83 14.57
C ILE A 145 14.24 -3.82 13.96
N VAL A 146 14.79 -2.94 14.80
CA VAL A 146 15.79 -1.94 14.37
C VAL A 146 16.97 -2.64 13.69
N GLY A 147 17.43 -2.07 12.57
CA GLY A 147 18.54 -2.63 11.79
C GLY A 147 18.18 -3.81 10.89
N SER A 148 16.92 -4.26 10.84
CA SER A 148 16.51 -5.37 9.97
C SER A 148 16.46 -5.01 8.47
N GLY A 149 16.36 -3.73 8.13
CA GLY A 149 16.24 -3.24 6.74
C GLY A 149 14.85 -2.73 6.36
N LYS A 150 13.89 -2.64 7.30
CA LYS A 150 12.53 -2.12 7.06
C LYS A 150 12.51 -0.73 6.40
N SER A 151 13.27 0.23 6.93
CA SER A 151 13.25 1.62 6.46
C SER A 151 13.79 1.69 5.04
N SER A 152 14.86 0.94 4.77
CA SER A 152 15.43 0.81 3.43
C SER A 152 14.45 0.22 2.42
N LEU A 153 13.63 -0.76 2.81
CA LEU A 153 12.59 -1.28 1.92
C LEU A 153 11.49 -0.25 1.65
N ALA A 154 11.00 0.43 2.68
CA ALA A 154 9.98 1.47 2.49
C ALA A 154 10.49 2.52 1.50
N LYS A 155 11.70 3.03 1.74
CA LYS A 155 12.39 4.01 0.90
C LYS A 155 12.57 3.52 -0.54
N SER A 156 13.08 2.32 -0.76
CA SER A 156 13.24 1.78 -2.12
C SER A 156 11.89 1.57 -2.82
N LEU A 157 10.86 1.10 -2.10
CA LEU A 157 9.56 0.81 -2.70
C LEU A 157 8.88 2.08 -3.21
N TYR A 158 8.82 3.13 -2.40
CA TYR A 158 8.15 4.38 -2.80
C TYR A 158 9.01 5.20 -3.77
N THR A 159 10.34 5.20 -3.67
CA THR A 159 11.21 5.95 -4.61
C THR A 159 11.20 5.33 -6.00
N ARG A 160 11.34 4.00 -6.10
CA ARG A 160 11.25 3.26 -7.36
C ARG A 160 9.85 3.32 -7.96
N SER A 161 8.82 3.64 -7.16
CA SER A 161 7.45 3.87 -7.62
C SER A 161 7.27 5.22 -8.34
N ILE A 162 8.11 6.22 -8.06
CA ILE A 162 7.97 7.58 -8.64
C ILE A 162 8.05 7.56 -10.18
N PRO A 163 9.02 6.87 -10.82
CA PRO A 163 9.07 6.75 -12.29
C PRO A 163 7.83 6.10 -12.91
N PHE A 164 7.07 5.29 -12.15
CA PHE A 164 5.79 4.71 -12.59
C PHE A 164 4.61 5.68 -12.41
N GLY A 165 4.88 6.97 -12.14
CA GLY A 165 3.87 8.00 -11.96
C GLY A 165 3.18 8.00 -10.59
N ARG A 166 3.75 7.32 -9.58
CA ARG A 166 3.18 7.29 -8.23
C ARG A 166 3.84 8.35 -7.35
N ARG A 167 3.02 9.23 -6.79
CA ARG A 167 3.51 10.25 -5.87
C ARG A 167 3.62 9.69 -4.46
N VAL A 168 4.42 10.33 -3.61
CA VAL A 168 4.70 9.86 -2.26
C VAL A 168 4.43 10.96 -1.24
N TYR A 169 3.65 10.66 -0.22
CA TYR A 169 3.33 11.59 0.85
C TYR A 169 3.70 10.97 2.19
N VAL A 170 4.47 11.71 2.99
CA VAL A 170 4.87 11.30 4.34
C VAL A 170 4.30 12.33 5.32
N PRO A 171 3.11 12.10 5.90
CA PRO A 171 2.42 13.10 6.73
C PRO A 171 3.02 13.34 8.10
N GLY A 172 3.89 12.45 8.56
CA GLY A 172 4.70 12.68 9.74
C GLY A 172 5.99 11.89 9.64
N ASP A 173 7.11 12.60 9.67
CA ASP A 173 8.44 12.03 9.77
C ASP A 173 9.09 12.48 11.08
N PRO A 174 8.85 11.76 12.20
CA PRO A 174 9.41 12.11 13.51
C PRO A 174 10.94 12.08 13.57
N LYS A 175 11.59 11.39 12.63
CA LYS A 175 13.05 11.18 12.64
C LYS A 175 13.78 11.96 11.55
N GLY A 176 13.05 12.64 10.65
CA GLY A 176 13.62 13.33 9.48
C GLY A 176 14.30 12.37 8.49
N GLU A 177 13.92 11.09 8.51
CA GLU A 177 14.55 10.03 7.70
C GLU A 177 14.16 10.09 6.22
N HIS A 178 13.05 10.74 5.90
CA HIS A 178 12.48 10.88 4.58
C HIS A 178 12.84 12.23 3.94
N THR A 179 13.25 13.23 4.73
CA THR A 179 13.65 14.57 4.28
C THR A 179 14.68 14.52 3.15
N ALA A 180 15.81 13.86 3.37
CA ALA A 180 16.88 13.76 2.36
C ALA A 180 16.43 13.02 1.10
N VAL A 181 15.56 12.02 1.24
CA VAL A 181 15.02 11.26 0.11
C VAL A 181 14.06 12.12 -0.71
N ALA A 182 13.18 12.89 -0.04
CA ALA A 182 12.23 13.79 -0.69
C ALA A 182 12.93 14.84 -1.55
N GLU A 183 13.99 15.46 -1.03
CA GLU A 183 14.77 16.44 -1.78
C GLU A 183 15.51 15.79 -2.95
N ALA A 184 16.09 14.61 -2.76
CA ALA A 184 16.85 13.92 -3.80
C ALA A 184 16.01 13.48 -5.00
N VAL A 185 14.72 13.17 -4.81
CA VAL A 185 13.80 12.81 -5.90
C VAL A 185 13.12 14.02 -6.55
N GLY A 186 13.53 15.25 -6.22
CA GLY A 186 12.93 16.49 -6.73
C GLY A 186 11.59 16.83 -6.07
N GLY A 187 11.31 16.26 -4.89
CA GLY A 187 10.18 16.58 -4.05
C GLY A 187 10.46 17.73 -3.08
N ARG A 188 9.67 17.80 -2.01
CA ARG A 188 9.78 18.83 -0.97
C ARG A 188 9.68 18.22 0.43
N ALA A 189 10.63 18.56 1.30
CA ALA A 189 10.48 18.38 2.73
C ALA A 189 10.03 19.72 3.37
N ILE A 190 8.94 19.69 4.12
CA ILE A 190 8.43 20.82 4.89
C ILE A 190 8.81 20.58 6.34
N MET A 191 9.75 21.38 6.83
CA MET A 191 10.26 21.23 8.18
C MET A 191 9.46 22.06 9.17
N LEU A 192 9.01 21.39 10.23
CA LEU A 192 8.29 21.98 11.36
C LEU A 192 9.18 21.91 12.60
N GLY A 193 9.17 22.98 13.40
CA GLY A 193 10.03 23.13 14.56
C GLY A 193 9.74 24.41 15.31
N HIS A 194 9.95 24.42 16.63
CA HIS A 194 9.84 25.63 17.43
C HIS A 194 10.79 26.72 16.92
N GLY A 195 10.31 27.97 16.86
CA GLY A 195 11.08 29.11 16.38
C GLY A 195 11.29 29.16 14.86
N MET A 196 10.74 28.22 14.10
CA MET A 196 10.72 28.29 12.64
C MET A 196 9.56 29.17 12.16
N SER A 197 9.71 29.76 10.97
CA SER A 197 8.64 30.54 10.34
C SER A 197 7.56 29.67 9.71
N THR A 198 7.84 28.39 9.48
CA THR A 198 6.92 27.43 8.86
C THR A 198 5.78 27.09 9.80
N ARG A 199 4.54 27.35 9.36
CA ARG A 199 3.30 26.97 10.03
C ARG A 199 2.40 26.20 9.08
N LEU A 200 1.63 25.27 9.62
CA LEU A 200 0.54 24.60 8.92
C LEU A 200 -0.77 24.86 9.65
N ASN A 201 -1.84 25.11 8.94
CA ASN A 201 -3.17 25.20 9.52
C ASN A 201 -3.90 23.87 9.31
N PRO A 202 -4.11 23.05 10.36
CA PRO A 202 -4.77 21.76 10.21
C PRO A 202 -6.29 21.91 9.94
N LEU A 203 -6.84 23.13 10.05
CA LEU A 203 -8.22 23.46 9.68
C LEU A 203 -8.35 24.00 8.24
N ASP A 204 -7.28 24.01 7.44
CA ASP A 204 -7.37 24.40 6.04
C ASP A 204 -8.38 23.52 5.28
N GLU A 205 -9.15 24.14 4.38
CA GLU A 205 -10.11 23.40 3.56
C GLU A 205 -9.43 22.47 2.55
N GLY A 206 -8.21 22.81 2.15
CA GLY A 206 -7.38 22.04 1.23
C GLY A 206 -7.72 22.28 -0.24
N HIS A 207 -7.38 21.31 -1.10
CA HIS A 207 -7.74 21.37 -2.51
C HIS A 207 -9.15 20.84 -2.71
N ARG A 208 -10.02 21.64 -3.32
CA ARG A 208 -11.38 21.23 -3.66
C ARG A 208 -11.39 20.37 -4.93
N PRO A 209 -11.83 19.09 -4.87
CA PRO A 209 -11.95 18.24 -6.05
C PRO A 209 -12.94 18.79 -7.08
N SER A 210 -12.64 18.57 -8.36
CA SER A 210 -13.57 18.91 -9.45
C SER A 210 -14.82 18.03 -9.41
N GLY A 211 -16.00 18.64 -9.44
CA GLY A 211 -17.29 17.92 -9.52
C GLY A 211 -18.10 17.84 -8.23
N LEU A 212 -17.57 18.32 -7.10
CA LEU A 212 -18.35 18.48 -5.86
C LEU A 212 -19.12 19.80 -5.88
N SER A 213 -20.39 19.78 -5.46
CA SER A 213 -21.16 21.01 -5.24
C SER A 213 -20.61 21.80 -4.04
N ASP A 214 -20.92 23.10 -3.97
CA ASP A 214 -20.48 23.96 -2.86
C ASP A 214 -20.98 23.42 -1.52
N ALA A 215 -22.23 22.94 -1.48
CA ALA A 215 -22.84 22.39 -0.28
C ALA A 215 -22.18 21.08 0.19
N GLU A 216 -21.87 20.17 -0.73
CA GLU A 216 -21.17 18.92 -0.41
C GLU A 216 -19.76 19.19 0.08
N TRP A 217 -19.04 20.11 -0.57
CA TRP A 217 -17.70 20.51 -0.15
C TRP A 217 -17.70 21.10 1.26
N GLN A 218 -18.60 22.05 1.54
CA GLN A 218 -18.72 22.66 2.85
C GLN A 218 -19.09 21.64 3.94
N SER A 219 -19.98 20.70 3.63
CA SER A 219 -20.33 19.60 4.54
C SER A 219 -19.11 18.70 4.86
N GLN A 220 -18.34 18.32 3.85
CA GLN A 220 -17.12 17.52 4.02
C GLN A 220 -16.04 18.27 4.82
N VAL A 221 -15.78 19.54 4.50
CA VAL A 221 -14.82 20.39 5.24
C VAL A 221 -15.25 20.52 6.70
N THR A 222 -16.53 20.77 6.95
CA THR A 222 -17.08 20.93 8.31
C THR A 222 -16.94 19.64 9.12
N SER A 223 -17.30 18.48 8.54
CA SER A 223 -17.14 17.19 9.21
C SER A 223 -15.67 16.93 9.57
N ARG A 224 -14.74 17.15 8.63
CA ARG A 224 -13.31 16.93 8.87
C ARG A 224 -12.75 17.82 9.98
N ARG A 225 -13.11 19.10 9.99
CA ARG A 225 -12.68 20.05 11.04
C ARG A 225 -13.19 19.62 12.40
N ARG A 226 -14.47 19.22 12.50
CA ARG A 226 -15.08 18.70 13.73
C ARG A 226 -14.38 17.44 14.20
N ASP A 227 -14.19 16.46 13.31
CA ASP A 227 -13.56 15.18 13.64
C ASP A 227 -12.12 15.36 14.13
N LEU A 228 -11.37 16.28 13.49
CA LEU A 228 -10.03 16.65 13.93
C LEU A 228 -10.04 17.28 15.32
N ILE A 229 -10.82 18.35 15.55
CA ILE A 229 -10.83 19.06 16.83
C ILE A 229 -11.29 18.14 17.96
N GLY A 230 -12.32 17.33 17.71
CA GLY A 230 -12.78 16.31 18.65
C GLY A 230 -11.66 15.32 19.00
N ALA A 231 -10.97 14.78 17.99
CA ALA A 231 -9.89 13.83 18.22
C ALA A 231 -8.69 14.45 18.97
N LEU A 232 -8.35 15.71 18.68
CA LEU A 232 -7.32 16.45 19.41
C LEU A 232 -7.72 16.68 20.86
N ALA A 233 -8.96 17.12 21.10
CA ALA A 233 -9.48 17.37 22.44
C ALA A 233 -9.52 16.08 23.28
N GLU A 234 -10.07 14.98 22.75
CA GLU A 234 -10.10 13.69 23.43
C GLU A 234 -8.69 13.17 23.77
N THR A 235 -7.73 13.36 22.85
CA THR A 235 -6.35 12.92 23.05
C THR A 235 -5.64 13.70 24.16
N VAL A 236 -5.85 15.02 24.24
CA VAL A 236 -5.21 15.85 25.27
C VAL A 236 -5.92 15.73 26.62
N LEU A 237 -7.23 15.48 26.63
CA LEU A 237 -8.02 15.22 27.84
C LEU A 237 -7.84 13.79 28.38
N ASP A 238 -7.35 12.87 27.56
CA ASP A 238 -7.27 11.43 27.84
C ASP A 238 -8.62 10.80 28.20
N ARG A 239 -9.69 11.26 27.55
CA ARG A 239 -11.06 10.75 27.69
C ARG A 239 -11.94 11.18 26.52
N GLY A 240 -13.09 10.51 26.37
CA GLY A 240 -14.14 10.96 25.45
C GLY A 240 -14.71 12.34 25.84
N LEU A 241 -15.18 13.08 24.85
CA LEU A 241 -15.93 14.31 25.06
C LEU A 241 -17.36 14.01 25.53
N THR A 242 -17.87 14.85 26.41
CA THR A 242 -19.28 14.83 26.81
C THR A 242 -20.17 15.46 25.73
N PRO A 243 -21.50 15.20 25.72
CA PRO A 243 -22.41 15.83 24.77
C PRO A 243 -22.38 17.37 24.80
N LEU A 244 -22.20 17.95 25.99
CA LEU A 244 -22.10 19.40 26.17
C LEU A 244 -20.79 19.94 25.59
N GLU A 245 -19.67 19.25 25.84
CA GLU A 245 -18.38 19.58 25.23
C GLU A 245 -18.39 19.47 23.71
N HIS A 246 -19.04 18.45 23.14
CA HIS A 246 -19.26 18.35 21.70
C HIS A 246 -20.03 19.56 21.16
N THR A 247 -21.09 19.98 21.86
CA THR A 247 -21.90 21.14 21.48
C THR A 247 -21.08 22.43 21.54
N ALA A 248 -20.26 22.62 22.58
CA ALA A 248 -19.38 23.77 22.71
C ALA A 248 -18.35 23.85 21.57
N VAL A 249 -17.72 22.72 21.22
CA VAL A 249 -16.79 22.65 20.09
C VAL A 249 -17.49 22.97 18.77
N ASP A 250 -18.68 22.43 18.54
CA ASP A 250 -19.43 22.61 17.29
C ASP A 250 -19.86 24.07 17.08
N ILE A 251 -20.40 24.71 18.12
CA ILE A 251 -20.81 26.11 18.06
C ILE A 251 -19.59 27.01 17.86
N ALA A 252 -18.50 26.77 18.60
CA ALA A 252 -17.27 27.54 18.47
C ALA A 252 -16.63 27.40 17.09
N LEU A 253 -16.61 26.18 16.53
CA LEU A 253 -16.11 25.94 15.18
C LEU A 253 -16.98 26.64 14.13
N ALA A 254 -18.31 26.54 14.24
CA ALA A 254 -19.23 27.20 13.31
C ALA A 254 -19.08 28.72 13.33
N ASP A 255 -18.92 29.32 14.51
CA ASP A 255 -18.68 30.75 14.63
C ASP A 255 -17.30 31.15 14.09
N ALA A 256 -16.26 30.32 14.28
CA ALA A 256 -14.95 30.55 13.68
C ALA A 256 -14.98 30.56 12.16
N VAL A 257 -15.63 29.56 11.56
CA VAL A 257 -15.79 29.46 10.10
C VAL A 257 -16.61 30.62 9.54
N ARG A 258 -17.65 31.08 10.25
CA ARG A 258 -18.48 32.22 9.81
C ARG A 258 -17.72 33.55 9.84
N SER A 259 -16.83 33.71 10.80
CA SER A 259 -16.17 35.00 11.08
C SER A 259 -14.89 35.27 10.27
N ALA A 260 -14.32 34.24 9.64
CA ALA A 260 -13.03 34.33 8.97
C ALA A 260 -12.94 33.41 7.77
N ASP A 261 -12.29 33.91 6.72
CA ASP A 261 -12.06 33.17 5.49
C ASP A 261 -11.17 31.94 5.72
N VAL A 262 -10.16 32.07 6.60
CA VAL A 262 -9.24 30.99 6.97
C VAL A 262 -9.32 30.76 8.49
N PRO A 263 -10.18 29.84 8.96
CA PRO A 263 -10.30 29.54 10.38
C PRO A 263 -9.03 28.83 10.87
N ILE A 264 -8.51 29.26 12.02
CA ILE A 264 -7.32 28.69 12.67
C ILE A 264 -7.67 28.14 14.06
N LEU A 265 -6.88 27.22 14.59
CA LEU A 265 -7.16 26.59 15.88
C LEU A 265 -7.34 27.59 17.05
N PRO A 266 -6.50 28.65 17.22
CA PRO A 266 -6.72 29.65 18.28
C PRO A 266 -8.12 30.26 18.26
N MET A 267 -8.64 30.56 17.07
CA MET A 267 -9.96 31.16 16.90
C MET A 267 -11.09 30.27 17.41
N VAL A 268 -10.93 28.95 17.33
CA VAL A 268 -11.89 27.99 17.89
C VAL A 268 -11.72 27.92 19.41
N VAL A 269 -10.47 27.85 19.89
CA VAL A 269 -10.16 27.80 21.34
C VAL A 269 -10.70 29.02 22.07
N ASP A 270 -10.48 30.22 21.53
CA ASP A 270 -10.94 31.47 22.13
C ASP A 270 -12.47 31.49 22.23
N ARG A 271 -13.17 30.96 21.22
CA ARG A 271 -14.64 30.86 21.21
C ARG A 271 -15.21 29.79 22.13
N ILE A 272 -14.45 28.74 22.41
CA ILE A 272 -14.83 27.75 23.44
C ILE A 272 -14.71 28.40 24.81
N LEU A 273 -13.66 29.18 25.06
CA LEU A 273 -13.40 29.81 26.36
C LEU A 273 -14.23 31.09 26.60
N ALA A 274 -14.59 31.80 25.54
CA ALA A 274 -15.37 33.04 25.56
C ALA A 274 -16.37 33.04 24.38
N PRO A 275 -17.44 32.23 24.44
CA PRO A 275 -18.50 32.24 23.43
C PRO A 275 -19.22 33.59 23.39
N ASN A 276 -19.86 33.90 22.26
CA ASN A 276 -20.57 35.17 22.09
C ASN A 276 -21.75 35.28 23.08
N ALA A 277 -21.67 36.28 23.97
CA ALA A 277 -22.64 36.54 25.03
C ALA A 277 -24.05 36.91 24.53
N GLU A 278 -24.21 37.31 23.27
CA GLU A 278 -25.55 37.60 22.71
C GLU A 278 -26.42 36.35 22.54
N ASN A 279 -25.81 35.16 22.52
CA ASN A 279 -26.50 33.88 22.27
C ASN A 279 -26.32 32.84 23.38
N ASP A 280 -25.69 33.19 24.50
CA ASP A 280 -25.42 32.27 25.61
C ASP A 280 -25.38 32.99 26.97
N ASP A 281 -26.09 32.44 27.96
CA ASP A 281 -26.11 32.94 29.36
C ASP A 281 -24.83 32.54 30.15
N GLY A 282 -23.72 32.27 29.45
CA GLY A 282 -22.45 31.80 30.01
C GLY A 282 -22.36 30.28 30.25
N ARG A 283 -23.41 29.51 29.94
CA ARG A 283 -23.43 28.06 30.14
C ARG A 283 -22.51 27.33 29.17
N LEU A 284 -22.46 27.79 27.92
CA LEU A 284 -21.58 27.20 26.91
C LEU A 284 -20.10 27.38 27.27
N ALA A 285 -19.78 28.51 27.91
CA ALA A 285 -18.42 28.78 28.41
C ALA A 285 -18.03 27.82 29.54
N GLU A 286 -18.96 27.52 30.46
CA GLU A 286 -18.75 26.53 31.53
C GLU A 286 -18.61 25.12 30.97
N ASP A 287 -19.51 24.73 30.07
CA ASP A 287 -19.54 23.41 29.42
C ASP A 287 -18.29 23.13 28.59
N GLY A 288 -17.75 24.15 27.90
CA GLY A 288 -16.57 24.06 27.06
C GLY A 288 -15.24 24.24 27.79
N ARG A 289 -15.23 24.69 29.05
CA ARG A 289 -14.03 25.20 29.73
C ARG A 289 -12.86 24.22 29.75
N LEU A 290 -13.12 22.95 30.09
CA LEU A 290 -12.07 21.92 30.16
C LEU A 290 -11.45 21.66 28.77
N VAL A 291 -12.30 21.53 27.75
CA VAL A 291 -11.87 21.35 26.35
C VAL A 291 -11.07 22.56 25.87
N GLY A 292 -11.56 23.76 26.16
CA GLY A 292 -10.89 25.01 25.80
C GLY A 292 -9.49 25.08 26.38
N HIS A 293 -9.31 24.74 27.66
CA HIS A 293 -7.98 24.69 28.28
C HIS A 293 -7.09 23.57 27.73
N ALA A 294 -7.65 22.39 27.43
CA ALA A 294 -6.91 21.30 26.81
C ALA A 294 -6.36 21.69 25.44
N LEU A 295 -7.21 22.23 24.56
CA LEU A 295 -6.81 22.70 23.23
C LEU A 295 -5.90 23.94 23.30
N ARG A 296 -6.06 24.82 24.30
CA ARG A 296 -5.17 25.96 24.52
C ARG A 296 -3.71 25.54 24.73
N ARG A 297 -3.45 24.37 25.33
CA ARG A 297 -2.08 23.84 25.45
C ARG A 297 -1.43 23.57 24.09
N LEU A 298 -2.22 23.22 23.07
CA LEU A 298 -1.70 23.00 21.72
C LEU A 298 -1.38 24.32 21.01
N VAL A 299 -2.13 25.38 21.30
CA VAL A 299 -2.01 26.66 20.56
C VAL A 299 -1.07 27.65 21.25
N ALA A 300 -1.19 27.80 22.57
CA ALA A 300 -0.45 28.79 23.35
C ALA A 300 0.57 28.14 24.31
N GLY A 301 0.75 26.82 24.21
CA GLY A 301 1.66 26.05 25.06
C GLY A 301 2.68 25.27 24.24
N ASP A 302 2.64 23.95 24.37
CA ASP A 302 3.69 23.03 23.92
C ASP A 302 3.91 23.03 22.40
N LEU A 303 2.88 23.32 21.59
CA LEU A 303 2.96 23.38 20.12
C LEU A 303 2.75 24.79 19.55
N ALA A 304 2.92 25.82 20.38
CA ALA A 304 2.84 27.21 19.94
C ALA A 304 3.80 27.50 18.78
N GLY A 305 3.34 28.25 17.79
CA GLY A 305 4.07 28.59 16.58
C GLY A 305 4.05 27.54 15.47
N LEU A 306 3.37 26.40 15.63
CA LEU A 306 3.31 25.34 14.61
C LEU A 306 1.96 25.27 13.89
N PHE A 307 0.85 25.32 14.66
CA PHE A 307 -0.52 25.14 14.18
C PHE A 307 -1.47 26.28 14.57
N ASP A 308 -0.90 27.39 15.03
CA ASP A 308 -1.60 28.52 15.63
C ASP A 308 -1.85 29.68 14.65
N GLY A 309 -1.60 29.49 13.36
CA GLY A 309 -1.81 30.51 12.34
C GLY A 309 -2.06 29.91 10.94
N PRO A 310 -2.33 30.76 9.94
CA PRO A 310 -2.51 30.31 8.56
C PRO A 310 -1.28 29.56 8.03
N SER A 311 -1.51 28.57 7.17
CA SER A 311 -0.43 27.83 6.51
C SER A 311 0.50 28.78 5.76
N THR A 312 1.80 28.70 6.04
CA THR A 312 2.83 29.47 5.30
C THR A 312 3.32 28.75 4.06
N VAL A 313 2.97 27.47 3.92
CA VAL A 313 3.31 26.61 2.79
C VAL A 313 2.03 26.11 2.15
N ARG A 314 2.00 26.06 0.82
CA ARG A 314 0.92 25.42 0.07
C ARG A 314 1.35 24.03 -0.34
N PHE A 315 0.44 23.07 -0.20
CA PHE A 315 0.66 21.74 -0.73
C PHE A 315 0.66 21.78 -2.25
N ASP A 316 1.74 21.27 -2.86
CA ASP A 316 1.84 21.12 -4.31
C ASP A 316 1.63 19.64 -4.67
N PRO A 317 0.45 19.26 -5.21
CA PRO A 317 0.16 17.89 -5.58
C PRO A 317 0.96 17.42 -6.79
N SER A 318 1.65 18.30 -7.52
CA SER A 318 2.44 17.93 -8.71
C SER A 318 3.80 17.35 -8.36
N LEU A 319 4.30 17.60 -7.15
CA LEU A 319 5.60 17.12 -6.70
C LEU A 319 5.62 15.58 -6.60
N PRO A 320 6.76 14.94 -6.92
CA PRO A 320 6.90 13.49 -6.84
C PRO A 320 6.84 12.97 -5.41
N MET A 321 7.30 13.78 -4.44
CA MET A 321 7.30 13.45 -3.02
C MET A 321 7.11 14.69 -2.15
N VAL A 322 6.28 14.60 -1.11
CA VAL A 322 6.17 15.61 -0.04
C VAL A 322 6.30 14.92 1.31
N SER A 323 7.18 15.44 2.17
CA SER A 323 7.41 14.93 3.53
C SER A 323 7.27 16.06 4.55
N LEU A 324 6.62 15.78 5.67
CA LEU A 324 6.51 16.68 6.82
C LEU A 324 7.51 16.25 7.88
N ASP A 325 8.63 16.98 7.99
CA ASP A 325 9.71 16.69 8.94
C ASP A 325 9.37 17.25 10.31
N LEU A 326 9.22 16.33 11.28
CA LEU A 326 8.83 16.61 12.66
C LEU A 326 9.99 16.42 13.64
N SER A 327 11.21 16.17 13.14
CA SER A 327 12.39 15.82 13.95
C SER A 327 12.83 16.90 14.92
N ARG A 328 12.31 18.14 14.79
CA ARG A 328 12.68 19.29 15.61
C ARG A 328 11.65 19.67 16.68
N VAL A 329 10.51 18.97 16.78
CA VAL A 329 9.35 19.48 17.54
C VAL A 329 9.21 18.92 18.96
N ALA A 330 9.52 17.66 19.29
CA ALA A 330 9.41 17.19 20.68
C ALA A 330 9.96 15.78 20.88
N GLU A 331 10.33 15.44 22.12
CA GLU A 331 10.55 14.06 22.58
C GLU A 331 9.30 13.42 23.22
N ASN A 332 8.25 14.21 23.51
CA ASN A 332 7.02 13.70 24.15
C ASN A 332 6.12 12.96 23.16
N SER A 333 5.83 11.68 23.44
CA SER A 333 5.05 10.83 22.55
C SER A 333 3.64 11.34 22.24
N THR A 334 2.92 11.90 23.22
CA THR A 334 1.55 12.42 23.01
C THR A 334 1.56 13.63 22.08
N LEU A 335 2.54 14.53 22.26
CA LEU A 335 2.69 15.71 21.40
C LEU A 335 3.07 15.32 19.97
N ILE A 336 3.94 14.32 19.80
CA ILE A 336 4.26 13.76 18.48
C ILE A 336 2.99 13.19 17.82
N SER A 337 2.16 12.44 18.55
CA SER A 337 0.90 11.90 18.01
C SER A 337 -0.07 13.00 17.57
N VAL A 338 -0.21 14.07 18.35
CA VAL A 338 -1.01 15.24 17.98
C VAL A 338 -0.43 15.95 16.75
N LEU A 339 0.87 16.19 16.73
CA LEU A 339 1.59 16.82 15.62
C LEU A 339 1.45 16.02 14.33
N MET A 340 1.63 14.69 14.39
CA MET A 340 1.40 13.78 13.26
C MET A 340 -0.05 13.84 12.79
N THR A 341 -1.02 13.94 13.71
CA THR A 341 -2.45 14.05 13.36
C THR A 341 -2.77 15.36 12.65
N CYS A 342 -2.30 16.49 13.17
CA CYS A 342 -2.49 17.80 12.54
C CYS A 342 -1.82 17.86 11.16
N SER A 343 -0.60 17.33 11.05
CA SER A 343 0.16 17.25 9.81
C SER A 343 -0.52 16.35 8.77
N SER A 344 -1.05 15.21 9.22
CA SER A 344 -1.89 14.32 8.40
C SER A 344 -3.16 15.01 7.95
N ALA A 345 -3.88 15.70 8.85
CA ALA A 345 -5.11 16.42 8.49
C ALA A 345 -4.89 17.49 7.42
N TRP A 346 -3.81 18.28 7.55
CA TRP A 346 -3.43 19.25 6.54
C TRP A 346 -3.13 18.59 5.19
N MET A 347 -2.31 17.54 5.16
CA MET A 347 -1.95 16.86 3.91
C MET A 347 -3.15 16.15 3.27
N GLU A 348 -3.96 15.45 4.08
CA GLU A 348 -5.19 14.81 3.63
C GLU A 348 -6.13 15.79 2.95
N SER A 349 -6.22 17.03 3.45
CA SER A 349 -7.06 18.06 2.84
C SER A 349 -6.73 18.30 1.36
N ALA A 350 -5.49 18.02 0.96
CA ALA A 350 -5.03 18.12 -0.40
C ALA A 350 -5.02 16.79 -1.18
N LEU A 351 -5.31 15.66 -0.51
CA LEU A 351 -5.32 14.31 -1.11
C LEU A 351 -6.72 13.77 -1.43
N LEU A 352 -7.80 14.47 -1.09
CA LEU A 352 -9.18 14.00 -1.32
C LEU A 352 -9.70 14.17 -2.75
N ASP A 353 -8.81 14.35 -3.73
CA ASP A 353 -9.20 14.35 -5.14
C ASP A 353 -9.17 12.92 -5.71
N PRO A 354 -10.30 12.32 -6.13
CA PRO A 354 -10.30 11.02 -6.81
C PRO A 354 -9.49 11.04 -8.12
N ALA A 355 -9.34 12.19 -8.77
CA ALA A 355 -8.56 12.35 -9.99
C ALA A 355 -7.04 12.51 -9.74
N GLY A 356 -6.59 12.56 -8.49
CA GLY A 356 -5.18 12.80 -8.14
C GLY A 356 -4.21 11.64 -8.43
N GLY A 357 -4.68 10.53 -9.01
CA GLY A 357 -3.85 9.40 -9.44
C GLY A 357 -3.35 8.49 -8.29
N PRO A 358 -2.52 7.47 -8.62
CA PRO A 358 -2.00 6.52 -7.63
C PRO A 358 -0.94 7.15 -6.72
N ARG A 359 -1.12 7.02 -5.40
CA ARG A 359 -0.32 7.75 -4.39
C ARG A 359 0.02 6.89 -3.18
N TRP A 360 1.28 6.91 -2.77
CA TRP A 360 1.72 6.37 -1.49
C TRP A 360 1.43 7.37 -0.37
N VAL A 361 0.86 6.88 0.73
CA VAL A 361 0.82 7.61 2.01
C VAL A 361 1.56 6.77 3.05
N VAL A 362 2.69 7.27 3.51
CA VAL A 362 3.60 6.55 4.41
C VAL A 362 3.44 7.07 5.82
N TYR A 363 3.00 6.18 6.72
CA TYR A 363 2.87 6.43 8.15
C TYR A 363 4.03 5.72 8.87
N ASP A 364 5.12 6.45 9.10
CA ASP A 364 6.21 5.98 9.94
C ASP A 364 5.87 6.17 11.43
N GLU A 365 6.37 5.29 12.29
CA GLU A 365 6.08 5.29 13.75
C GLU A 365 4.58 5.31 14.10
N ALA A 366 3.73 4.74 13.25
CA ALA A 366 2.29 4.88 13.37
C ALA A 366 1.69 4.22 14.63
N TRP A 367 2.44 3.33 15.29
CA TRP A 367 2.08 2.79 16.60
C TRP A 367 1.80 3.88 17.64
N ARG A 368 2.43 5.06 17.52
CA ARG A 368 2.18 6.21 18.40
C ARG A 368 0.75 6.71 18.32
N LEU A 369 0.16 6.70 17.13
CA LEU A 369 -1.24 7.07 16.91
C LEU A 369 -2.19 6.00 17.46
N MET A 370 -1.75 4.74 17.46
CA MET A 370 -2.57 3.62 17.93
C MET A 370 -2.80 3.64 19.43
N SER A 371 -1.90 4.24 20.20
CA SER A 371 -2.05 4.42 21.66
C SER A 371 -3.19 5.39 22.04
N HIS A 372 -3.77 6.11 21.08
CA HIS A 372 -4.85 7.06 21.33
C HIS A 372 -6.13 6.63 20.57
N PRO A 373 -7.24 6.29 21.26
CA PRO A 373 -8.42 5.74 20.60
C PRO A 373 -9.04 6.69 19.57
N ALA A 374 -9.03 7.99 19.84
CA ALA A 374 -9.59 9.01 18.96
C ALA A 374 -8.81 9.11 17.63
N LEU A 375 -7.47 9.12 17.72
CA LEU A 375 -6.58 9.18 16.54
C LEU A 375 -6.66 7.90 15.72
N LEU A 376 -6.72 6.75 16.39
CA LEU A 376 -6.87 5.45 15.74
C LEU A 376 -8.21 5.32 14.99
N ARG A 377 -9.33 5.79 15.57
CA ARG A 377 -10.64 5.86 14.89
C ARG A 377 -10.57 6.68 13.61
N ARG A 378 -9.93 7.85 13.67
CA ARG A 378 -9.75 8.74 12.52
C ARG A 378 -8.92 8.07 11.42
N MET A 379 -7.84 7.39 11.79
CA MET A 379 -6.98 6.67 10.85
C MET A 379 -7.71 5.50 10.16
N ASP A 380 -8.49 4.69 10.89
CA ASP A 380 -9.27 3.58 10.28
C ASP A 380 -10.30 4.07 9.26
N ALA A 381 -11.00 5.17 9.58
CA ALA A 381 -11.97 5.77 8.67
C ALA A 381 -11.31 6.18 7.33
N GLN A 382 -10.11 6.76 7.39
CA GLN A 382 -9.35 7.17 6.21
C GLN A 382 -8.85 5.98 5.39
N TRP A 383 -8.36 4.95 6.09
CA TRP A 383 -7.85 3.74 5.47
C TRP A 383 -8.91 3.00 4.65
N ARG A 384 -10.17 3.04 5.08
CA ARG A 384 -11.29 2.47 4.31
C ARG A 384 -11.53 3.20 2.99
N LEU A 385 -11.27 4.50 2.97
CA LEU A 385 -11.45 5.37 1.80
C LEU A 385 -10.26 5.35 0.83
N ALA A 386 -9.12 4.76 1.22
CA ALA A 386 -7.90 4.74 0.40
C ALA A 386 -8.14 4.22 -1.02
N ARG A 387 -8.99 3.20 -1.17
CA ARG A 387 -9.38 2.62 -2.46
C ARG A 387 -10.07 3.60 -3.39
N HIS A 388 -10.95 4.45 -2.83
CA HIS A 388 -11.69 5.44 -3.60
C HIS A 388 -10.76 6.53 -4.18
N TYR A 389 -9.70 6.87 -3.44
CA TYR A 389 -8.76 7.92 -3.83
C TYR A 389 -7.49 7.40 -4.54
N GLY A 390 -7.40 6.09 -4.81
CA GLY A 390 -6.22 5.49 -5.42
C GLY A 390 -4.98 5.51 -4.50
N ILE A 391 -5.18 5.56 -3.20
CA ILE A 391 -4.10 5.64 -2.20
C ILE A 391 -3.69 4.24 -1.76
N ALA A 392 -2.39 4.00 -1.67
CA ALA A 392 -1.80 2.85 -0.99
C ALA A 392 -1.17 3.34 0.33
N ASN A 393 -1.74 2.95 1.46
CA ASN A 393 -1.17 3.28 2.77
C ASN A 393 -0.05 2.29 3.12
N LEU A 394 1.09 2.81 3.57
CA LEU A 394 2.20 2.02 4.11
C LEU A 394 2.36 2.34 5.59
N LEU A 395 2.10 1.36 6.44
CA LEU A 395 2.16 1.50 7.91
C LEU A 395 3.39 0.80 8.45
N MET A 396 4.25 1.54 9.14
CA MET A 396 5.54 1.02 9.60
C MET A 396 5.58 0.85 11.13
N PHE A 397 6.04 -0.32 11.57
CA PHE A 397 6.19 -0.71 12.97
C PHE A 397 7.60 -1.19 13.29
N HIS A 398 8.00 -1.12 14.56
CA HIS A 398 9.26 -1.66 15.05
C HIS A 398 9.13 -3.11 15.48
N LYS A 399 8.06 -3.45 16.20
CA LYS A 399 7.82 -4.81 16.67
C LYS A 399 6.35 -5.15 16.46
N LEU A 400 6.06 -6.44 16.29
CA LEU A 400 4.67 -6.89 16.27
C LEU A 400 3.98 -6.63 17.62
N SER A 401 4.71 -6.75 18.72
CA SER A 401 4.20 -6.45 20.07
C SER A 401 3.87 -4.98 20.33
N ASP A 402 4.32 -4.05 19.48
CA ASP A 402 3.90 -2.64 19.59
C ASP A 402 2.37 -2.53 19.49
N LEU A 403 1.73 -3.47 18.79
CA LEU A 403 0.29 -3.60 18.65
C LEU A 403 -0.39 -4.26 19.85
N ASP A 404 0.37 -4.96 20.70
CA ASP A 404 -0.16 -5.58 21.91
C ASP A 404 -0.41 -4.57 23.02
N ASN A 405 0.27 -3.42 22.97
CA ASN A 405 0.06 -2.30 23.88
C ASN A 405 -1.18 -1.45 23.53
N VAL A 406 -1.93 -1.81 22.48
CA VAL A 406 -3.10 -1.06 22.01
C VAL A 406 -4.37 -1.55 22.69
N GLY A 407 -4.65 -0.95 23.86
CA GLY A 407 -5.83 -1.24 24.67
C GLY A 407 -5.88 -2.66 25.23
N ASP A 408 -6.75 -2.87 26.22
CA ASP A 408 -6.91 -4.18 26.84
C ASP A 408 -7.50 -5.21 25.86
N GLN A 409 -7.24 -6.50 26.10
CA GLN A 409 -7.87 -7.57 25.34
C GLN A 409 -9.40 -7.47 25.43
N GLY A 410 -10.08 -7.57 24.29
CA GLY A 410 -11.54 -7.41 24.20
C GLY A 410 -12.03 -5.97 24.21
N SER A 411 -11.15 -4.97 24.34
CA SER A 411 -11.53 -3.56 24.21
C SER A 411 -11.91 -3.19 22.78
N ALA A 412 -12.77 -2.17 22.64
CA ALA A 412 -13.11 -1.60 21.33
C ALA A 412 -11.87 -1.09 20.58
N MET A 413 -10.87 -0.58 21.31
CA MET A 413 -9.61 -0.10 20.78
C MET A 413 -8.79 -1.23 20.14
N ARG A 414 -8.67 -2.37 20.83
CA ARG A 414 -7.99 -3.56 20.30
C ARG A 414 -8.71 -4.11 19.07
N ALA A 415 -10.04 -4.15 19.09
CA ALA A 415 -10.84 -4.55 17.93
C ALA A 415 -10.61 -3.64 16.72
N LEU A 416 -10.49 -2.33 16.94
CA LEU A 416 -10.22 -1.36 15.89
C LEU A 416 -8.80 -1.53 15.31
N ALA A 417 -7.79 -1.62 16.18
CA ALA A 417 -6.41 -1.88 15.74
C ALA A 417 -6.32 -3.17 14.92
N SER A 418 -7.01 -4.22 15.37
CA SER A 418 -7.09 -5.50 14.66
C SER A 418 -7.79 -5.37 13.30
N SER A 419 -8.87 -4.58 13.23
CA SER A 419 -9.56 -4.30 11.96
C SER A 419 -8.67 -3.54 10.97
N LEU A 420 -7.89 -2.56 11.44
CA LEU A 420 -6.95 -1.82 10.62
C LEU A 420 -5.89 -2.74 9.99
N LEU A 421 -5.32 -3.65 10.79
CA LEU A 421 -4.33 -4.63 10.32
C LEU A 421 -4.95 -5.71 9.42
N ALA A 422 -6.21 -6.07 9.65
CA ALA A 422 -6.96 -6.97 8.78
C ALA A 422 -7.17 -6.37 7.38
N ASN A 423 -7.38 -5.04 7.31
CA ASN A 423 -7.54 -4.30 6.06
C ASN A 423 -6.25 -4.19 5.21
N ALA A 424 -5.08 -4.55 5.77
CA ALA A 424 -3.83 -4.64 5.03
C ALA A 424 -3.64 -6.05 4.45
N GLU A 425 -3.92 -6.21 3.16
CA GLU A 425 -3.76 -7.51 2.48
C GLU A 425 -2.30 -7.85 2.17
N THR A 426 -1.42 -6.86 2.16
CA THR A 426 0.03 -7.08 2.09
C THR A 426 0.65 -6.85 3.47
N ARG A 427 1.33 -7.87 3.98
CA ARG A 427 2.05 -7.83 5.26
C ARG A 427 3.50 -8.19 5.01
N VAL A 428 4.40 -7.27 5.31
CA VAL A 428 5.84 -7.44 5.14
C VAL A 428 6.48 -7.47 6.51
N ILE A 429 7.09 -8.59 6.86
CA ILE A 429 7.59 -8.84 8.21
C ILE A 429 9.05 -9.23 8.10
N TYR A 430 9.90 -8.30 8.51
CA TYR A 430 11.32 -8.49 8.70
C TYR A 430 11.57 -9.20 10.03
N ARG A 431 12.84 -9.54 10.28
CA ARG A 431 13.28 -10.21 11.51
C ARG A 431 12.56 -9.68 12.76
N GLN A 432 12.00 -10.60 13.52
CA GLN A 432 11.38 -10.38 14.84
C GLN A 432 12.13 -11.24 15.86
N GLU A 433 12.27 -10.76 17.09
CA GLU A 433 12.73 -11.61 18.19
C GLU A 433 11.62 -12.61 18.56
N SER A 434 12.00 -13.81 19.01
CA SER A 434 11.06 -14.90 19.27
C SER A 434 10.00 -14.55 20.34
N ASP A 435 10.34 -13.67 21.27
CA ASP A 435 9.44 -13.18 22.34
C ASP A 435 8.41 -12.15 21.83
N GLN A 436 8.58 -11.62 20.61
CA GLN A 436 7.66 -10.67 19.97
C GLN A 436 6.62 -11.37 19.08
N LEU A 437 6.74 -12.69 18.89
CA LEU A 437 5.84 -13.51 18.08
C LEU A 437 4.65 -14.00 18.92
N GLY A 438 3.89 -13.04 19.45
CA GLY A 438 2.73 -13.28 20.30
C GLY A 438 1.40 -13.32 19.54
N ALA A 439 0.32 -12.91 20.22
CA ALA A 439 -1.04 -12.88 19.67
C ALA A 439 -1.14 -12.04 18.37
N THR A 440 -0.33 -11.00 18.23
CA THR A 440 -0.31 -10.17 17.03
C THR A 440 0.11 -10.93 15.77
N ALA A 441 1.03 -11.90 15.87
CA ALA A 441 1.40 -12.73 14.71
C ALA A 441 0.20 -13.55 14.20
N GLN A 442 -0.64 -14.06 15.11
CA GLN A 442 -1.88 -14.74 14.75
C GLN A 442 -2.93 -13.78 14.19
N ALA A 443 -3.05 -12.57 14.75
CA ALA A 443 -3.95 -11.53 14.24
C ALA A 443 -3.57 -11.09 12.80
N LEU A 444 -2.28 -11.13 12.46
CA LEU A 444 -1.77 -10.91 11.10
C LEU A 444 -1.94 -12.12 10.17
N GLY A 445 -2.53 -13.21 10.66
CA GLY A 445 -2.80 -14.43 9.90
C GLY A 445 -1.55 -15.24 9.59
N LEU A 446 -0.47 -15.09 10.37
CA LEU A 446 0.76 -15.85 10.18
C LEU A 446 0.62 -17.27 10.70
N THR A 447 1.02 -18.24 9.89
CA THR A 447 1.10 -19.65 10.26
C THR A 447 2.25 -19.92 11.24
N GLY A 448 2.20 -21.04 11.96
CA GLY A 448 3.31 -21.43 12.86
C GLY A 448 4.65 -21.57 12.14
N THR A 449 4.64 -22.05 10.89
CA THR A 449 5.83 -22.14 10.03
C THR A 449 6.37 -20.76 9.69
N GLU A 450 5.52 -19.83 9.26
CA GLU A 450 5.91 -18.45 8.97
C GLU A 450 6.51 -17.76 10.20
N GLN A 451 5.89 -17.93 11.37
CA GLN A 451 6.39 -17.39 12.63
C GLN A 451 7.78 -17.96 12.97
N GLY A 452 7.97 -19.28 12.82
CA GLY A 452 9.26 -19.93 13.07
C GLY A 452 10.41 -19.45 12.18
N LEU A 453 10.11 -18.89 11.00
CA LEU A 453 11.12 -18.34 10.09
C LEU A 453 11.60 -16.94 10.51
N LEU A 454 10.76 -16.14 11.16
CA LEU A 454 11.03 -14.72 11.41
C LEU A 454 12.31 -14.45 12.22
N PRO A 455 12.65 -15.20 13.29
CA PRO A 455 13.88 -14.96 14.04
C PRO A 455 15.15 -15.26 13.23
N GLY A 456 15.07 -16.17 12.25
CA GLY A 456 16.19 -16.58 11.41
C GLY A 456 16.48 -15.66 10.23
N LEU A 457 15.63 -14.66 9.95
CA LEU A 457 15.80 -13.77 8.80
C LEU A 457 17.05 -12.87 8.96
N GLY A 458 17.88 -12.83 7.93
CA GLY A 458 19.02 -11.94 7.84
C GLY A 458 18.65 -10.46 7.62
N THR A 459 19.64 -9.59 7.61
CA THR A 459 19.42 -8.17 7.25
C THR A 459 19.00 -8.06 5.79
N GLY A 460 17.94 -7.30 5.51
CA GLY A 460 17.37 -7.20 4.17
C GLY A 460 16.49 -8.39 3.77
N GLN A 461 16.25 -9.36 4.66
CA GLN A 461 15.33 -10.46 4.40
C GLN A 461 13.99 -10.19 5.08
N GLY A 462 12.91 -10.34 4.31
CA GLY A 462 11.55 -10.15 4.81
C GLY A 462 10.61 -11.24 4.31
N LEU A 463 9.70 -11.66 5.19
CA LEU A 463 8.52 -12.45 4.82
C LEU A 463 7.47 -11.51 4.23
N TRP A 464 7.07 -11.75 3.00
CA TRP A 464 5.98 -11.06 2.31
C TRP A 464 4.77 -11.98 2.25
N ARG A 465 3.76 -11.67 3.04
CA ARG A 465 2.45 -12.32 2.98
C ARG A 465 1.49 -11.43 2.20
N ILE A 466 1.10 -11.87 1.01
CA ILE A 466 0.17 -11.16 0.12
C ILE A 466 -1.08 -12.02 0.02
N LYS A 467 -2.14 -11.59 0.71
CA LYS A 467 -3.38 -12.36 0.91
C LYS A 467 -3.07 -13.73 1.52
N ASN A 468 -3.08 -14.79 0.72
CA ASN A 468 -2.84 -16.17 1.16
C ASN A 468 -1.50 -16.73 0.64
N ARG A 469 -0.70 -15.92 -0.05
CA ARG A 469 0.58 -16.30 -0.67
C ARG A 469 1.71 -15.73 0.18
N SER A 470 2.80 -16.48 0.32
CA SER A 470 3.91 -16.11 1.19
C SER A 470 5.24 -16.30 0.49
N PHE A 471 6.09 -15.28 0.55
CA PHE A 471 7.39 -15.25 -0.10
C PHE A 471 8.45 -14.82 0.91
N VAL A 472 9.63 -15.42 0.86
CA VAL A 472 10.77 -14.91 1.63
C VAL A 472 11.70 -14.22 0.65
N VAL A 473 11.83 -12.91 0.79
CA VAL A 473 12.48 -12.07 -0.20
C VAL A 473 13.75 -11.48 0.38
N GLN A 474 14.86 -11.65 -0.34
CA GLN A 474 16.06 -10.86 -0.15
C GLN A 474 15.87 -9.53 -0.89
N HIS A 475 15.64 -8.48 -0.12
CA HIS A 475 15.60 -7.10 -0.62
C HIS A 475 16.98 -6.73 -1.17
N GLN A 476 17.00 -6.16 -2.37
CA GLN A 476 18.21 -5.72 -3.06
C GLN A 476 18.14 -4.23 -3.32
N LEU A 477 19.18 -3.51 -2.92
CA LEU A 477 19.35 -2.09 -3.15
C LEU A 477 20.42 -1.85 -4.20
N HIS A 478 20.20 -0.85 -5.03
CA HIS A 478 21.26 -0.26 -5.83
C HIS A 478 22.26 0.46 -4.90
N PRO A 479 23.57 0.48 -5.20
CA PRO A 479 24.57 1.15 -4.34
C PRO A 479 24.24 2.62 -4.02
N ALA A 480 23.68 3.35 -4.98
CA ALA A 480 23.26 4.74 -4.78
C ALA A 480 22.07 4.86 -3.80
N GLU A 481 21.14 3.90 -3.81
CA GLU A 481 20.04 3.85 -2.85
C GLU A 481 20.55 3.51 -1.46
N LEU A 482 21.48 2.56 -1.34
CA LEU A 482 22.09 2.23 -0.06
C LEU A 482 22.76 3.46 0.56
N ALA A 483 23.57 4.19 -0.22
CA ALA A 483 24.23 5.42 0.24
C ALA A 483 23.23 6.51 0.67
N MET A 484 22.08 6.61 0.00
CA MET A 484 21.04 7.59 0.33
C MET A 484 20.21 7.18 1.56
N TYR A 485 19.95 5.88 1.75
CA TYR A 485 19.04 5.39 2.79
C TYR A 485 19.75 5.07 4.10
N GLU A 486 21.07 4.96 4.10
CA GLU A 486 21.87 4.71 5.30
C GLU A 486 21.83 5.90 6.27
N THR A 487 21.06 5.76 7.35
CA THR A 487 20.97 6.74 8.44
C THR A 487 22.05 6.53 9.52
N GLY A 488 22.84 5.44 9.43
CA GLY A 488 23.83 5.03 10.42
C GLY A 488 25.19 5.73 10.35
N GLN A 489 25.41 6.65 9.41
CA GLN A 489 26.70 7.37 9.29
C GLN A 489 27.06 8.12 10.58
N LYS A 490 26.07 8.72 11.25
CA LYS A 490 26.27 9.40 12.55
C LYS A 490 26.74 8.47 13.67
N ALA A 491 26.29 7.21 13.68
CA ALA A 491 26.70 6.22 14.67
C ALA A 491 28.09 5.60 14.36
N ARG A 492 28.56 5.72 13.11
CA ARG A 492 29.88 5.25 12.67
C ARG A 492 30.97 6.33 12.75
N GLY A 493 30.63 7.54 13.20
CA GLY A 493 31.58 8.62 13.44
C GLY A 493 32.25 9.19 12.18
N ALA A 494 31.56 9.11 11.03
CA ALA A 494 32.02 9.65 9.74
C ALA A 494 31.45 11.04 9.48
#